data_AF-A0A6B7PRU2-F1
#
_entry.id   AF-A0A6B7PRU2-F1
#
_cell.length_a   1.000
_cell.length_b   1.000
_cell.length_c   1.000
_cell.angle_alpha   90.00
_cell.angle_beta   90.00
_cell.angle_gamma   90.00
#
_symmetry.space_group_name_H-M   'P 1'
#
loop_
_entity.id
_entity.type
_entity.pdbx_description
1 polymer ?
#
loop_
_entity_poly.entity_id
_entity_poly.type
_entity_poly.pdbx_seq_one_letter_code
_entity_poly.pdbx_strand_id
1 'polypeptide(L)'
;MFGVTTCLRFPGQLNSDLRKMAVNMVPFPRLHFFMVGFAPLTPRGSVQYRAVTVPELTQQMFDAKNMMAASDPRHGRYLTVAAYFRGKVSMKEVEEQMQNVQNKNSAYFVEWIPNN
;
A
#
# COMPACT_ATOMS: atom_id res chain seq x y z
N MET A 1 6.74 12.18 -2.91
CA MET A 1 6.83 11.65 -4.29
C MET A 1 7.86 10.54 -4.52
N PHE A 2 8.90 10.39 -3.69
CA PHE A 2 9.95 9.37 -3.92
C PHE A 2 9.50 7.90 -3.74
N GLY A 3 8.39 7.63 -3.04
CA GLY A 3 7.93 6.25 -2.75
C GLY A 3 7.56 5.47 -4.01
N VAL A 4 6.64 6.00 -4.82
CA VAL A 4 6.10 5.33 -6.01
C VAL A 4 7.17 5.08 -7.08
N THR A 5 8.17 5.95 -7.19
CA THR A 5 9.25 5.82 -8.20
C THR A 5 10.43 4.99 -7.72
N THR A 6 10.34 4.29 -6.58
CA THR A 6 11.47 3.53 -6.02
C THR A 6 11.87 2.38 -6.95
N CYS A 7 10.91 1.64 -7.51
CA CYS A 7 11.16 0.50 -8.41
C CYS A 7 11.83 0.88 -9.73
N LEU A 8 11.83 2.16 -10.11
CA LEU A 8 12.51 2.66 -11.31
C LEU A 8 13.95 3.08 -11.03
N ARG A 9 14.25 3.47 -9.79
CA ARG A 9 15.52 4.09 -9.40
C ARG A 9 16.47 3.14 -8.71
N PHE A 10 15.94 2.09 -8.08
CA PHE A 10 16.72 1.13 -7.32
C PHE A 10 16.35 -0.30 -7.72
N PRO A 11 17.34 -1.22 -7.78
CA PRO A 11 17.06 -2.63 -7.98
C PRO A 11 16.34 -3.20 -6.76
N GLY A 12 15.18 -3.82 -6.97
CA GLY A 12 14.43 -4.58 -5.96
C GLY A 12 14.23 -6.04 -6.35
N GLN A 13 13.83 -6.86 -5.38
CA GLN A 13 13.47 -8.27 -5.63
C GLN A 13 12.17 -8.39 -6.44
N LEU A 14 11.21 -7.48 -6.23
CA LEU A 14 9.97 -7.37 -6.99
C LEU A 14 9.90 -5.97 -7.61
N ASN A 15 10.20 -5.88 -8.91
CA ASN A 15 10.18 -4.63 -9.65
C ASN A 15 8.86 -4.46 -10.39
N SER A 16 8.25 -3.30 -10.22
CA SER A 16 7.08 -2.88 -10.97
C SER A 16 7.44 -1.62 -11.77
N ASP A 17 7.41 -1.74 -13.10
CA ASP A 17 7.52 -0.61 -14.02
C ASP A 17 6.21 0.20 -14.06
N LEU A 18 6.28 1.45 -14.53
CA LEU A 18 5.10 2.32 -14.59
C LEU A 18 3.97 1.72 -15.43
N ARG A 19 4.30 0.95 -16.47
CA ARG A 19 3.31 0.28 -17.30
C ARG A 19 2.60 -0.82 -16.52
N LYS A 20 3.33 -1.69 -15.81
CA LYS A 20 2.71 -2.70 -14.92
C LYS A 20 1.86 -2.06 -13.82
N MET A 21 2.33 -0.96 -13.23
CA MET A 21 1.54 -0.22 -12.23
C MET A 21 0.21 0.28 -12.83
N ALA A 22 0.24 0.88 -14.03
CA ALA A 22 -0.96 1.35 -14.69
C ALA A 22 -1.93 0.22 -15.02
N VAL A 23 -1.43 -0.93 -15.51
CA VAL A 23 -2.25 -2.10 -15.85
C VAL A 23 -2.91 -2.70 -14.61
N ASN A 24 -2.19 -2.78 -13.48
CA ASN A 24 -2.71 -3.39 -12.27
C ASN A 24 -3.63 -2.46 -11.47
N MET A 25 -3.45 -1.14 -11.54
CA MET A 25 -4.18 -0.17 -10.71
C MET A 25 -5.34 0.54 -11.43
N VAL A 26 -5.43 0.43 -12.76
CA VAL A 26 -6.46 1.14 -13.55
C VAL A 26 -7.37 0.12 -14.24
N PRO A 27 -8.42 -0.37 -13.56
CA PRO A 27 -9.36 -1.32 -14.16
C PRO A 27 -10.22 -0.67 -15.26
N PHE A 28 -10.46 0.64 -15.15
CA PHE A 28 -11.22 1.40 -16.15
C PHE A 28 -10.47 2.67 -16.54
N PRO A 29 -10.40 3.05 -17.82
CA PRO A 29 -9.63 4.21 -18.28
C PRO A 29 -10.01 5.54 -17.60
N ARG A 30 -11.28 5.69 -17.20
CA ARG A 30 -11.77 6.91 -16.53
C ARG A 30 -11.53 6.91 -15.01
N LEU A 31 -11.25 5.76 -14.41
CA LEU A 31 -11.02 5.60 -12.97
C LEU A 31 -9.51 5.43 -12.70
N HIS A 32 -8.73 6.49 -12.92
CA HIS A 32 -7.27 6.49 -12.77
C HIS A 32 -6.77 7.48 -11.69
N PHE A 33 -7.67 7.94 -10.81
CA PHE A 33 -7.30 8.78 -9.67
C PHE A 33 -6.94 7.90 -8.48
N PHE A 34 -5.72 8.06 -7.96
CA PHE A 34 -5.21 7.26 -6.85
C PHE A 34 -5.26 8.03 -5.54
N MET A 35 -5.62 7.32 -4.47
CA MET A 35 -5.35 7.77 -3.11
C MET A 35 -3.98 7.24 -2.69
N VAL A 36 -3.12 8.12 -2.19
CA VAL A 36 -1.76 7.77 -1.77
C VAL A 36 -1.69 7.84 -0.25
N GLY A 37 -1.17 6.79 0.37
CA GLY A 37 -0.82 6.76 1.79
C GLY A 37 0.68 6.60 2.00
N PHE A 38 1.16 6.95 3.18
CA PHE A 38 2.55 6.70 3.57
C PHE A 38 2.64 6.22 5.01
N ALA A 39 3.42 5.16 5.23
CA ALA A 39 3.79 4.68 6.55
C ALA A 39 5.30 4.38 6.58
N PRO A 40 6.01 4.68 7.70
CA PRO A 40 5.50 5.27 8.93
C PRO A 40 5.52 6.82 8.91
N LEU A 41 4.46 7.46 9.42
CA LEU A 41 4.46 8.89 9.75
C LEU A 41 4.88 9.07 11.21
N THR A 42 6.18 9.30 11.42
CA THR A 42 6.77 9.43 12.76
C THR A 42 7.57 10.73 12.87
N PRO A 43 7.34 11.56 13.91
CA PRO A 43 8.18 12.70 14.24
C PRO A 43 9.65 12.33 14.43
N ARG A 44 10.58 13.26 14.16
CA ARG A 44 12.03 13.02 14.25
C ARG A 44 12.50 12.52 15.62
N GLY A 45 11.82 12.89 16.71
CA GLY A 45 12.17 12.50 18.07
C GLY A 45 11.64 11.13 18.53
N SER A 46 10.66 10.54 17.83
CA SER A 46 10.02 9.28 18.26
C SER A 46 10.43 8.07 17.43
N VAL A 47 11.39 8.23 16.51
CA VAL A 47 11.87 7.15 15.62
C VAL A 47 12.50 5.99 16.42
N GLN A 48 13.22 6.28 17.49
CA GLN A 48 13.91 5.25 18.31
C GLN A 48 12.95 4.42 19.17
N TYR A 49 11.76 4.94 19.48
CA TYR A 49 10.81 4.29 20.39
C TYR A 49 9.72 3.49 19.66
N ARG A 50 9.70 3.54 18.32
CA ARG A 50 8.68 2.87 17.51
C ARG A 50 9.27 1.66 16.84
N ALA A 51 8.69 0.49 17.09
CA ALA A 51 8.97 -0.68 16.29
C ALA A 51 8.51 -0.40 14.84
N VAL A 52 9.39 -0.72 13.89
CA VAL A 52 9.13 -0.57 12.45
C VAL A 52 9.10 -1.98 11.87
N THR A 53 8.08 -2.73 12.22
CA THR A 53 7.87 -4.11 11.73
C THR A 53 6.92 -4.13 10.54
N VAL A 54 6.99 -5.19 9.72
CA VAL A 54 6.10 -5.35 8.56
C VAL A 54 4.62 -5.31 8.97
N PRO A 55 4.16 -6.06 9.99
CA PRO A 55 2.75 -6.05 10.39
C PRO A 55 2.25 -4.67 10.82
N GLU A 56 3.05 -3.94 11.61
CA GLU A 56 2.70 -2.59 12.05
C GLU A 56 2.64 -1.60 10.90
N LEU A 57 3.60 -1.67 9.96
CA LEU A 57 3.61 -0.83 8.78
C LEU A 57 2.41 -1.10 7.86
N THR A 58 2.08 -2.37 7.65
CA THR A 58 0.93 -2.76 6.83
C THR A 58 -0.36 -2.26 7.45
N GLN A 59 -0.55 -2.39 8.77
CA GLN A 59 -1.73 -1.84 9.45
C GLN A 59 -1.81 -0.31 9.34
N GLN A 60 -0.69 0.39 9.53
CA GLN A 60 -0.63 1.84 9.40
C GLN A 60 -0.95 2.30 7.98
N MET A 61 -0.53 1.57 6.95
CA MET A 61 -0.78 1.93 5.55
C MET A 61 -2.28 2.00 5.22
N PHE A 62 -3.11 1.16 5.85
CA PHE A 62 -4.56 1.15 5.66
C PHE A 62 -5.33 2.03 6.67
N ASP A 63 -4.63 2.74 7.55
CA ASP A 63 -5.27 3.71 8.45
C ASP A 63 -5.63 4.99 7.68
N ALA A 64 -6.87 5.46 7.84
CA ALA A 64 -7.40 6.65 7.19
C ALA A 64 -6.55 7.90 7.51
N LYS A 65 -5.93 7.94 8.70
CA LYS A 65 -5.07 9.06 9.14
C LYS A 65 -3.76 9.18 8.36
N ASN A 66 -3.31 8.10 7.74
CA ASN A 66 -2.05 8.08 6.99
C ASN A 66 -2.25 8.29 5.48
N MET A 67 -3.49 8.55 5.06
CA MET A 67 -3.82 8.93 3.69
C MET A 67 -3.49 10.39 3.44
N MET A 68 -2.95 10.68 2.26
CA MET A 68 -2.63 12.04 1.80
C MET A 68 -3.81 12.74 1.12
N ALA A 69 -4.92 12.02 0.93
CA ALA A 69 -6.19 12.58 0.48
C ALA A 69 -7.10 12.80 1.69
N ALA A 70 -7.79 13.94 1.75
CA ALA A 70 -8.76 14.26 2.79
C ALA A 70 -10.09 13.52 2.57
N SER A 71 -10.03 12.19 2.51
CA SER A 71 -11.15 11.29 2.27
C SER A 71 -11.01 10.07 3.17
N ASP A 72 -12.11 9.64 3.80
CA ASP A 72 -12.10 8.40 4.58
C ASP A 72 -12.27 7.19 3.62
N PRO A 73 -11.27 6.28 3.53
CA PRO A 73 -11.35 5.11 2.67
C PRO A 73 -12.47 4.13 3.06
N ARG A 74 -12.98 4.20 4.30
CA ARG A 74 -14.05 3.32 4.80
C ARG A 74 -15.43 3.64 4.20
N HIS A 75 -15.62 4.83 3.64
CA HIS A 75 -16.86 5.20 2.96
C HIS A 75 -16.97 4.59 1.55
N GLY A 76 -15.95 3.86 1.08
CA GLY A 76 -15.93 3.23 -0.23
C GLY A 76 -15.38 1.82 -0.18
N ARG A 77 -15.08 1.30 -1.37
CA ARG A 77 -14.38 0.02 -1.54
C ARG A 77 -13.12 0.23 -2.39
N TYR A 78 -12.07 -0.49 -2.04
CA TYR A 78 -10.83 -0.53 -2.80
C TYR A 78 -11.04 -1.34 -4.08
N LEU A 79 -10.79 -0.68 -5.22
CA LEU A 79 -10.81 -1.32 -6.53
C LEU A 79 -9.54 -2.07 -6.85
N THR A 80 -8.38 -1.57 -6.41
CA THR A 80 -7.03 -2.11 -6.65
C THR A 80 -6.11 -1.48 -5.60
N VAL A 81 -5.15 -2.22 -5.04
CA VAL A 81 -4.19 -1.65 -4.09
C VAL A 81 -2.76 -2.04 -4.47
N ALA A 82 -1.83 -1.09 -4.39
CA ALA A 82 -0.41 -1.34 -4.54
C ALA A 82 0.33 -0.87 -3.29
N ALA A 83 1.10 -1.79 -2.69
CA ALA A 83 1.95 -1.51 -1.54
C ALA A 83 3.42 -1.56 -1.94
N TYR A 84 4.18 -0.54 -1.54
CA TYR A 84 5.62 -0.44 -1.83
C TYR A 84 6.43 -0.47 -0.53
N PHE A 85 6.99 -1.63 -0.20
CA PHE A 85 7.89 -1.78 0.94
C PHE A 85 9.33 -1.45 0.55
N ARG A 86 10.06 -0.78 1.46
CA ARG A 86 11.46 -0.39 1.25
C ARG A 86 12.31 -0.84 2.43
N GLY A 87 13.51 -1.32 2.14
CA GLY A 87 14.47 -1.81 3.14
C GLY A 87 14.70 -3.32 3.04
N LYS A 88 15.35 -3.89 4.04
CA LYS A 88 15.53 -5.33 4.16
C LYS A 88 14.25 -5.92 4.75
N VAL A 89 13.41 -6.47 3.88
CA VAL A 89 12.09 -7.00 4.24
C VAL A 89 11.97 -8.43 3.73
N SER A 90 11.36 -9.31 4.52
CA SER A 90 11.05 -10.67 4.10
C SER A 90 9.81 -10.66 3.20
N MET A 91 9.94 -11.16 1.97
CA MET A 91 8.81 -11.21 1.03
C MET A 91 7.66 -12.07 1.54
N LYS A 92 7.99 -13.19 2.19
CA LYS A 92 6.99 -14.09 2.80
C LYS A 92 6.14 -13.37 3.85
N GLU A 93 6.78 -12.58 4.70
CA GLU A 93 6.08 -11.85 5.76
C GLU A 93 5.17 -10.77 5.18
N VAL A 94 5.63 -10.07 4.13
CA VAL A 94 4.81 -9.07 3.43
C VAL A 94 3.58 -9.70 2.81
N GLU A 95 3.73 -10.81 2.08
CA GLU A 95 2.60 -11.50 1.44
C GLU A 95 1.58 -11.98 2.47
N GLU A 96 2.03 -12.58 3.57
CA GLU A 96 1.17 -13.05 4.65
C GLU A 96 0.41 -11.89 5.32
N GLN A 97 1.09 -10.77 5.60
CA GLN A 97 0.43 -9.61 6.18
C GLN A 97 -0.57 -8.95 5.23
N MET A 98 -0.28 -8.92 3.93
CA MET A 98 -1.21 -8.38 2.93
C MET A 98 -2.46 -9.23 2.80
N GLN A 99 -2.32 -10.56 2.74
CA GLN A 99 -3.48 -11.47 2.74
C GLN A 99 -4.30 -11.34 4.03
N ASN A 100 -3.64 -11.21 5.19
CA ASN A 100 -4.32 -11.00 6.46
C ASN A 100 -5.16 -9.71 6.47
N VAL A 101 -4.66 -8.62 5.88
CA VAL A 101 -5.44 -7.38 5.77
C VAL A 101 -6.62 -7.55 4.83
N GLN A 102 -6.42 -8.17 3.66
CA GLN A 102 -7.49 -8.42 2.70
C GLN A 102 -8.61 -9.26 3.30
N ASN A 103 -8.27 -10.33 4.04
CA ASN A 103 -9.22 -11.20 4.71
C ASN A 103 -10.00 -10.48 5.83
N LYS A 104 -9.31 -9.68 6.66
CA LYS A 104 -9.95 -8.92 7.74
C LYS A 104 -10.88 -7.82 7.22
N ASN A 105 -10.51 -7.21 6.10
CA ASN A 105 -11.21 -6.05 5.54
C ASN A 105 -11.95 -6.39 4.24
N SER A 106 -12.33 -7.66 4.03
CA SER A 106 -12.92 -8.15 2.78
C SER A 106 -14.12 -7.32 2.30
N ALA A 107 -14.95 -6.83 3.23
CA ALA A 107 -16.09 -5.95 2.93
C ALA A 107 -15.70 -4.60 2.29
N TYR A 108 -14.47 -4.15 2.50
CA TYR A 108 -13.91 -2.93 1.92
C TYR A 108 -13.18 -3.19 0.59
N PHE A 109 -13.01 -4.44 0.16
CA PHE A 109 -12.48 -4.77 -1.15
C PHE A 109 -13.60 -5.15 -2.11
N VAL A 110 -13.39 -4.89 -3.38
CA VAL A 110 -14.35 -5.23 -4.43
C VAL A 110 -14.24 -6.72 -4.78
N GLU A 111 -15.35 -7.45 -4.68
CA GLU A 111 -15.40 -8.92 -4.86
C GLU A 111 -15.21 -9.38 -6.31
N TRP A 112 -15.63 -8.57 -7.30
CA TRP A 112 -15.61 -8.97 -8.71
C TRP A 112 -14.23 -8.83 -9.37
N ILE A 113 -13.26 -8.22 -8.68
CA ILE A 113 -11.86 -8.23 -9.10
C ILE A 113 -11.12 -9.17 -8.11
N PRO A 114 -10.82 -10.40 -8.52
CA PRO A 114 -10.13 -11.35 -7.65
C PRO A 114 -8.66 -10.93 -7.45
N ASN A 115 -8.13 -11.11 -6.23
CA ASN A 115 -6.72 -10.90 -5.87
C ASN A 115 -6.18 -9.47 -6.07
N ASN A 116 -6.95 -8.48 -5.62
CA ASN A 116 -6.52 -7.07 -5.55
C ASN A 116 -5.61 -6.71 -4.38
#